data_AF-A0A2G8DT67-F1
#
_entry.id   AF-A0A2G8DT67-F1
#
_cell.length_a   1.000
_cell.length_b   1.000
_cell.length_c   1.000
_cell.angle_alpha   90.00
_cell.angle_beta   90.00
_cell.angle_gamma   90.00
#
_symmetry.space_group_name_H-M   'P 1'
#
loop_
_entity.id
_entity.type
_entity.pdbx_description
1 polymer ?
#
loop_
_entity_poly.entity_id
_entity_poly.type
_entity_poly.pdbx_seq_one_letter_code
_entity_poly.pdbx_strand_id
1 'polypeptide(L)'
;MIKLILSAPVPEMATAFEAIFSDVEGVEVINAPFETIPEFDCMVSAANSFGLMDGGVDAAITAFFGSQLQSRVQQYIVSHYLGEQTVGTAFVIDSGDNAHPWLVHTPTMRVPLIIDGTDAVYNATRAALLAIHHHNRAAGDDKKICTVVFPAMGAGCGRVTPESVARQMKLAWLSIISPVQNISWQQATACQVEVFNTTAYCPSTTCCPNASTRYIGFGDYRTTCSRTGQPCISLKHQADDVLSGAYQQRDSHTQYNIWHSYSLR
;
A
#
# COMPACT_ATOMS: atom_id res chain seq x y z
N MET A 1 12.78 10.60 13.70
CA MET A 1 12.61 9.53 12.69
C MET A 1 11.62 8.54 13.29
N ILE A 2 10.67 8.03 12.49
CA ILE A 2 9.65 7.09 13.00
C ILE A 2 10.27 5.70 13.10
N LYS A 3 10.07 5.00 14.21
CA LYS A 3 10.34 3.57 14.37
C LYS A 3 9.12 2.78 13.90
N LEU A 4 9.32 1.86 12.96
CA LEU A 4 8.28 0.95 12.47
C LEU A 4 8.38 -0.39 13.19
N ILE A 5 7.28 -0.86 13.74
CA ILE A 5 7.16 -2.21 14.32
C ILE A 5 6.18 -3.01 13.45
N LEU A 6 6.63 -4.15 12.93
CA LEU A 6 5.80 -5.08 12.16
C LEU A 6 5.34 -6.22 13.08
N SER A 7 4.07 -6.19 13.47
CA SER A 7 3.46 -7.26 14.26
C SER A 7 2.94 -8.36 13.33
N ALA A 8 3.44 -9.58 13.53
CA ALA A 8 3.12 -10.73 12.69
C ALA A 8 2.99 -12.00 13.55
N PRO A 9 1.82 -12.28 14.15
CA PRO A 9 1.60 -13.50 14.93
C PRO A 9 1.60 -14.80 14.09
N VAL A 10 1.53 -14.67 12.75
CA VAL A 10 1.59 -15.80 11.82
C VAL A 10 3.05 -16.02 11.43
N PRO A 11 3.66 -17.18 11.73
CA PRO A 11 5.08 -17.42 11.50
C PRO A 11 5.53 -17.18 10.06
N GLU A 12 4.75 -17.60 9.06
CA GLU A 12 5.06 -17.40 7.65
C GLU A 12 5.14 -15.90 7.29
N MET A 13 4.33 -15.07 7.94
CA MET A 13 4.33 -13.63 7.77
C MET A 13 5.54 -12.98 8.45
N ALA A 14 5.87 -13.41 9.67
CA ALA A 14 7.06 -12.94 10.38
C ALA A 14 8.34 -13.24 9.57
N THR A 15 8.49 -14.48 9.08
CA THR A 15 9.64 -14.88 8.24
C THR A 15 9.73 -14.04 6.97
N ALA A 16 8.61 -13.75 6.30
CA ALA A 16 8.62 -12.90 5.12
C ALA A 16 9.00 -11.45 5.43
N PHE A 17 8.51 -10.89 6.55
CA PHE A 17 8.95 -9.56 7.00
C PHE A 17 10.44 -9.52 7.33
N GLU A 18 10.95 -10.47 8.12
CA GLU A 18 12.37 -10.57 8.47
C GLU A 18 13.26 -10.63 7.22
N ALA A 19 12.89 -11.48 6.24
CA ALA A 19 13.65 -11.61 5.01
C ALA A 19 13.66 -10.31 4.19
N ILE A 20 12.49 -9.70 3.98
CA ILE A 20 12.33 -8.56 3.06
C ILE A 20 12.80 -7.24 3.68
N PHE A 21 12.64 -7.05 4.99
CA PHE A 21 13.06 -5.84 5.73
C PHE A 21 14.46 -5.95 6.35
N SER A 22 15.20 -7.03 6.12
CA SER A 22 16.53 -7.28 6.71
C SER A 22 17.58 -6.16 6.50
N ASP A 23 17.42 -5.37 5.44
CA ASP A 23 18.28 -4.26 5.01
C ASP A 23 17.70 -2.87 5.33
N VAL A 24 16.57 -2.80 6.07
CA VAL A 24 15.87 -1.55 6.34
C VAL A 24 16.10 -1.11 7.79
N GLU A 25 16.75 0.04 7.97
CA GLU A 25 16.94 0.64 9.28
C GLU A 25 15.62 1.16 9.89
N GLY A 26 15.54 1.17 11.22
CA GLY A 26 14.38 1.69 11.95
C GLY A 26 13.14 0.81 11.89
N VAL A 27 13.29 -0.46 11.47
CA VAL A 27 12.22 -1.45 11.43
C VAL A 27 12.52 -2.59 12.40
N GLU A 28 11.52 -2.98 13.19
CA GLU A 28 11.56 -4.12 14.09
C GLU A 28 10.44 -5.09 13.70
N VAL A 29 10.75 -6.39 13.61
CA VAL A 29 9.74 -7.43 13.36
C VAL A 29 9.47 -8.16 14.66
N ILE A 30 8.20 -8.24 15.05
CA ILE A 30 7.76 -8.94 16.25
C ILE A 30 6.82 -10.08 15.82
N ASN A 31 7.28 -11.32 16.01
CA ASN A 31 6.50 -12.53 15.77
C ASN A 31 5.53 -12.80 16.94
N ALA A 32 4.63 -11.85 17.18
CA ALA A 32 3.61 -11.91 18.20
C ALA A 32 2.46 -10.95 17.84
N PRO A 33 1.27 -11.12 18.46
CA PRO A 33 0.18 -10.15 18.37
C PRO A 33 0.63 -8.77 18.87
N PHE A 34 0.02 -7.69 18.37
CA PHE A 34 0.46 -6.33 18.72
C PHE A 34 0.24 -6.01 20.20
N GLU A 35 -0.73 -6.67 20.83
CA GLU A 35 -1.09 -6.53 22.23
C GLU A 35 0.05 -6.91 23.17
N THR A 36 1.05 -7.66 22.69
CA THR A 36 2.24 -8.00 23.49
C THR A 36 3.31 -6.91 23.47
N ILE A 37 3.10 -5.84 22.70
CA ILE A 37 4.08 -4.75 22.49
C ILE A 37 3.78 -3.66 23.51
N PRO A 38 4.63 -3.44 24.52
CA PRO A 38 4.30 -2.58 25.66
C PRO A 38 4.34 -1.08 25.34
N GLU A 39 5.11 -0.67 24.33
CA GLU A 39 5.37 0.74 24.03
C GLU A 39 5.23 1.00 22.53
N PHE A 40 4.22 1.79 22.16
CA PHE A 40 4.03 2.33 20.82
C PHE A 40 3.07 3.53 20.88
N ASP A 41 3.25 4.50 19.99
CA ASP A 41 2.40 5.70 19.99
C ASP A 41 1.14 5.50 19.13
N CYS A 42 1.25 4.67 18.08
CA CYS A 42 0.22 4.51 17.07
C CYS A 42 0.05 3.05 16.63
N MET A 43 -1.20 2.58 16.57
CA MET A 43 -1.56 1.32 15.90
C MET A 43 -2.17 1.62 14.52
N VAL A 44 -1.85 0.82 13.52
CA VAL A 44 -2.48 0.91 12.19
C VAL A 44 -3.53 -0.19 12.03
N SER A 45 -4.74 0.19 11.65
CA SER A 45 -5.85 -0.71 11.37
C SER A 45 -5.89 -1.05 9.87
N ALA A 46 -5.82 -2.34 9.54
CA ALA A 46 -5.90 -2.88 8.18
C ALA A 46 -7.37 -3.05 7.75
N ALA A 47 -8.06 -1.93 7.60
CA ALA A 47 -9.51 -1.85 7.73
C ALA A 47 -10.31 -2.19 6.46
N ASN A 48 -11.63 -2.11 6.62
CA ASN A 48 -12.60 -1.91 5.54
C ASN A 48 -13.08 -0.45 5.46
N SER A 49 -13.75 -0.07 4.37
CA SER A 49 -14.20 1.30 4.10
C SER A 49 -15.25 1.88 5.06
N PHE A 50 -15.84 1.05 5.93
CA PHE A 50 -16.97 1.44 6.78
C PHE A 50 -16.65 1.46 8.28
N GLY A 51 -15.38 1.21 8.65
CA GLY A 51 -14.96 1.21 10.05
C GLY A 51 -15.63 0.12 10.89
N LEU A 52 -16.01 -1.00 10.27
CA LEU A 52 -16.43 -2.20 11.00
C LEU A 52 -15.19 -2.90 11.53
N MET A 53 -15.03 -3.00 12.84
CA MET A 53 -13.78 -3.42 13.48
C MET A 53 -13.95 -4.72 14.29
N ASP A 54 -14.63 -5.69 13.69
CA ASP A 54 -15.08 -6.95 14.32
C ASP A 54 -14.37 -8.21 13.79
N GLY A 55 -13.45 -8.06 12.84
CA GLY A 55 -12.70 -9.17 12.24
C GLY A 55 -11.18 -8.99 12.28
N GLY A 56 -10.45 -10.11 12.28
CA GLY A 56 -8.98 -10.13 12.16
C GLY A 56 -8.28 -9.23 13.20
N VAL A 57 -7.33 -8.42 12.74
CA VAL A 57 -6.61 -7.47 13.60
C VAL A 57 -7.53 -6.39 14.18
N ASP A 58 -8.58 -5.98 13.46
CA ASP A 58 -9.48 -4.93 13.95
C ASP A 58 -10.30 -5.40 15.15
N ALA A 59 -10.66 -6.68 15.22
CA ALA A 59 -11.28 -7.26 16.40
C ALA A 59 -10.35 -7.15 17.63
N ALA A 60 -9.05 -7.42 17.43
CA ALA A 60 -8.05 -7.29 18.49
C ALA A 60 -7.83 -5.83 18.89
N ILE A 61 -7.79 -4.89 17.95
CA ILE A 61 -7.75 -3.44 18.20
C ILE A 61 -8.97 -3.00 19.03
N THR A 62 -10.18 -3.41 18.64
CA THR A 62 -11.40 -3.09 19.38
C THR A 62 -11.41 -3.73 20.77
N ALA A 63 -10.88 -4.95 20.93
CA ALA A 63 -10.76 -5.60 22.24
C ALA A 63 -9.75 -4.88 23.15
N PHE A 64 -8.65 -4.39 22.58
CA PHE A 64 -7.58 -3.70 23.31
C PHE A 64 -8.00 -2.28 23.74
N PHE A 65 -8.51 -1.47 22.81
CA PHE A 65 -8.87 -0.06 23.09
C PHE A 65 -10.31 0.14 23.55
N GLY A 66 -11.18 -0.84 23.30
CA GLY A 66 -12.61 -0.78 23.60
C GLY A 66 -13.49 -0.32 22.43
N SER A 67 -14.76 -0.71 22.47
CA SER A 67 -15.76 -0.47 21.40
C SER A 67 -16.06 1.01 21.09
N GLN A 68 -15.73 1.92 22.01
CA GLN A 68 -15.81 3.36 21.79
C GLN A 68 -14.87 3.84 20.68
N LEU A 69 -13.74 3.15 20.45
CA LEU A 69 -12.83 3.47 19.35
C LEU A 69 -13.51 3.27 18.00
N GLN A 70 -14.17 2.12 17.79
CA GLN A 70 -14.93 1.85 16.57
C GLN A 70 -15.99 2.94 16.33
N SER A 71 -16.71 3.32 17.39
CA SER A 71 -17.74 4.37 17.30
C SER A 71 -17.15 5.70 16.81
N ARG A 72 -15.96 6.11 17.32
CA ARG A 72 -15.26 7.32 16.86
C ARG A 72 -14.79 7.20 15.41
N VAL A 73 -14.24 6.05 15.01
CA VAL A 73 -13.84 5.77 13.62
C VAL A 73 -15.03 5.93 12.68
N GLN A 74 -16.17 5.30 13.00
CA GLN A 74 -17.38 5.37 12.17
C GLN A 74 -17.95 6.79 12.10
N GLN A 75 -17.97 7.52 13.22
CA GLN A 75 -18.37 8.94 13.23
C GLN A 75 -17.46 9.79 12.35
N TYR A 76 -16.15 9.54 12.36
CA TYR A 76 -15.20 10.22 11.49
C TYR A 76 -15.50 9.91 10.01
N ILE A 77 -15.73 8.65 9.67
CA ILE A 77 -16.08 8.21 8.31
C ILE A 77 -17.38 8.87 7.83
N VAL A 78 -18.42 8.93 8.68
CA VAL A 78 -19.69 9.58 8.33
C VAL A 78 -19.48 11.08 8.08
N SER A 79 -18.72 11.76 8.93
CA SER A 79 -18.55 13.22 8.87
C SER A 79 -17.59 13.70 7.78
N HIS A 80 -16.52 12.95 7.50
CA HIS A 80 -15.44 13.39 6.59
C HIS A 80 -15.46 12.66 5.25
N TYR A 81 -16.04 11.45 5.20
CA TYR A 81 -16.09 10.61 4.01
C TYR A 81 -17.53 10.29 3.57
N LEU A 82 -18.52 11.01 4.10
CA LEU A 82 -19.94 10.84 3.76
C LEU A 82 -20.43 9.38 3.89
N GLY A 83 -19.85 8.63 4.85
CA GLY A 83 -20.22 7.25 5.16
C GLY A 83 -19.38 6.17 4.47
N GLU A 84 -18.45 6.51 3.59
CA GLU A 84 -17.58 5.53 2.94
C GLU A 84 -16.16 6.07 2.71
N GLN A 85 -15.19 5.54 3.45
CA GLN A 85 -13.78 5.89 3.23
C GLN A 85 -13.20 5.10 2.04
N THR A 86 -12.68 5.79 1.04
CA THR A 86 -12.09 5.14 -0.14
C THR A 86 -10.81 4.36 0.21
N VAL A 87 -10.64 3.18 -0.39
CA VAL A 87 -9.40 2.38 -0.30
C VAL A 87 -8.19 3.21 -0.76
N GLY A 88 -7.07 3.09 -0.05
CA GLY A 88 -5.86 3.88 -0.31
C GLY A 88 -5.89 5.30 0.25
N THR A 89 -6.79 5.57 1.20
CA THR A 89 -6.78 6.77 2.05
C THR A 89 -6.53 6.37 3.50
N ALA A 90 -6.18 7.32 4.37
CA ALA A 90 -6.04 7.06 5.79
C ALA A 90 -6.30 8.33 6.62
N PHE A 91 -6.68 8.17 7.87
CA PHE A 91 -6.74 9.27 8.84
C PHE A 91 -6.21 8.83 10.20
N VAL A 92 -5.65 9.78 10.95
CA VAL A 92 -5.22 9.61 12.34
C VAL A 92 -6.38 9.99 13.27
N ILE A 93 -6.64 9.18 14.28
CA ILE A 93 -7.66 9.43 15.29
C ILE A 93 -7.17 9.04 16.68
N ASP A 94 -7.70 9.70 17.71
CA ASP A 94 -7.41 9.41 19.11
C ASP A 94 -7.95 8.02 19.51
N SER A 95 -7.06 7.18 20.05
CA SER A 95 -7.38 5.81 20.50
C SER A 95 -8.15 5.78 21.83
N GLY A 96 -8.09 6.87 22.61
CA GLY A 96 -8.61 6.99 23.96
C GLY A 96 -7.68 6.42 25.04
N ASP A 97 -6.50 5.94 24.66
CA ASP A 97 -5.50 5.37 25.57
C ASP A 97 -4.32 6.34 25.73
N ASN A 98 -3.85 6.55 26.96
CA ASN A 98 -2.77 7.50 27.22
C ASN A 98 -1.38 6.98 26.80
N ALA A 99 -1.16 5.67 26.87
CA ALA A 99 0.11 5.03 26.50
C ALA A 99 0.21 4.81 24.98
N HIS A 100 -0.94 4.62 24.33
CA HIS A 100 -1.05 4.30 22.90
C HIS A 100 -1.99 5.26 22.17
N PRO A 101 -1.70 6.57 22.14
CA PRO A 101 -2.66 7.65 21.87
C PRO A 101 -3.32 7.64 20.49
N TRP A 102 -2.73 6.98 19.50
CA TRP A 102 -3.17 7.11 18.11
C TRP A 102 -3.60 5.79 17.47
N LEU A 103 -4.64 5.87 16.66
CA LEU A 103 -4.98 4.88 15.66
C LEU A 103 -4.89 5.53 14.28
N VAL A 104 -4.30 4.84 13.31
CA VAL A 104 -4.47 5.16 11.89
C VAL A 104 -5.44 4.17 11.28
N HIS A 105 -6.58 4.67 10.81
CA HIS A 105 -7.55 3.85 10.09
C HIS A 105 -7.28 3.92 8.58
N THR A 106 -6.95 2.79 7.95
CA THR A 106 -6.61 2.72 6.53
C THR A 106 -7.29 1.51 5.85
N PRO A 107 -8.33 1.73 5.02
CA PRO A 107 -9.00 0.63 4.34
C PRO A 107 -8.11 0.00 3.29
N THR A 108 -7.90 -1.32 3.42
CA THR A 108 -7.26 -2.16 2.39
C THR A 108 -8.27 -2.68 1.37
N MET A 109 -9.56 -2.66 1.71
CA MET A 109 -10.66 -3.14 0.89
C MET A 109 -11.96 -2.41 1.25
N ARG A 110 -12.94 -2.43 0.36
CA ARG A 110 -14.24 -1.79 0.63
C ARG A 110 -15.04 -2.55 1.68
N VAL A 111 -15.19 -3.84 1.45
CA VAL A 111 -15.76 -4.85 2.35
C VAL A 111 -14.81 -6.05 2.34
N PRO A 112 -14.93 -7.01 3.27
CA PRO A 112 -14.10 -8.22 3.24
C PRO A 112 -14.15 -8.94 1.89
N LEU A 113 -13.02 -8.96 1.16
CA LEU A 113 -12.88 -9.62 -0.15
C LEU A 113 -11.42 -9.94 -0.47
N ILE A 114 -11.19 -10.82 -1.45
CA ILE A 114 -9.86 -11.20 -1.92
C ILE A 114 -9.26 -10.03 -2.71
N ILE A 115 -8.11 -9.53 -2.25
CA ILE A 115 -7.36 -8.43 -2.88
C ILE A 115 -5.98 -8.89 -3.39
N ASP A 116 -5.66 -10.18 -3.29
CA ASP A 116 -4.49 -10.76 -3.97
C ASP A 116 -4.53 -10.47 -5.47
N GLY A 117 -3.38 -10.13 -6.04
CA GLY A 117 -3.31 -9.66 -7.42
C GLY A 117 -3.59 -8.15 -7.61
N THR A 118 -3.51 -7.35 -6.54
CA THR A 118 -3.64 -5.88 -6.58
C THR A 118 -2.54 -5.17 -5.78
N ASP A 119 -2.42 -3.85 -5.95
CA ASP A 119 -1.56 -2.96 -5.17
C ASP A 119 -2.26 -2.31 -3.95
N ALA A 120 -3.40 -2.87 -3.53
CA ALA A 120 -4.18 -2.31 -2.42
C ALA A 120 -3.39 -2.26 -1.11
N VAL A 121 -2.49 -3.22 -0.88
CA VAL A 121 -1.59 -3.23 0.29
C VAL A 121 -0.62 -2.06 0.22
N TYR A 122 0.07 -1.87 -0.91
CA TYR A 122 0.97 -0.74 -1.12
C TYR A 122 0.24 0.61 -0.91
N ASN A 123 -0.92 0.77 -1.53
CA ASN A 123 -1.71 2.00 -1.44
C ASN A 123 -2.17 2.30 0.00
N ALA A 124 -2.71 1.30 0.71
CA ALA A 124 -3.16 1.45 2.08
C ALA A 124 -2.00 1.73 3.07
N THR A 125 -0.87 1.03 2.92
CA THR A 125 0.33 1.28 3.74
C THR A 125 0.87 2.67 3.49
N ARG A 126 1.00 3.07 2.23
CA ARG A 126 1.50 4.41 1.87
C ARG A 126 0.56 5.51 2.37
N ALA A 127 -0.76 5.30 2.28
CA ALA A 127 -1.74 6.24 2.82
C ALA A 127 -1.61 6.42 4.34
N ALA A 128 -1.44 5.32 5.09
CA ALA A 128 -1.23 5.37 6.53
C ALA A 128 0.03 6.17 6.89
N LEU A 129 1.15 5.90 6.21
CA LEU A 129 2.40 6.63 6.43
C LEU A 129 2.30 8.12 6.07
N LEU A 130 1.55 8.46 5.01
CA LEU A 130 1.27 9.86 4.67
C LEU A 130 0.42 10.54 5.75
N ALA A 131 -0.62 9.87 6.27
CA ALA A 131 -1.43 10.41 7.35
C ALA A 131 -0.59 10.69 8.60
N ILE A 132 0.30 9.77 8.97
CA ILE A 132 1.26 9.96 10.07
C ILE A 132 2.21 11.12 9.79
N HIS A 133 2.75 11.21 8.57
CA HIS A 133 3.63 12.30 8.17
C HIS A 133 2.94 13.67 8.31
N HIS A 134 1.70 13.78 7.82
CA HIS A 134 0.92 15.02 7.92
C HIS A 134 0.54 15.36 9.36
N HIS A 135 0.15 14.37 10.17
CA HIS A 135 -0.09 14.53 11.60
C HIS A 135 1.15 15.07 12.32
N ASN A 136 2.31 14.44 12.14
CA ASN A 136 3.55 14.85 12.78
C ASN A 136 4.05 16.24 12.37
N ARG A 137 3.68 16.71 11.16
CA ARG A 137 3.99 18.08 10.72
C ARG A 137 3.11 19.13 11.39
N ALA A 138 1.88 18.77 11.75
CA ALA A 138 0.91 19.67 12.37
C ALA A 138 0.93 19.60 13.91
N ALA A 139 1.38 18.47 14.47
CA ALA A 139 1.40 18.20 15.90
C ALA A 139 2.55 18.94 16.63
N GLY A 140 2.28 19.34 17.87
CA GLY A 140 3.31 19.70 18.84
C GLY A 140 4.21 18.50 19.16
N ASP A 141 5.40 18.76 19.69
CA ASP A 141 6.41 17.72 19.95
C ASP A 141 5.90 16.59 20.86
N ASP A 142 5.00 16.91 21.80
CA ASP A 142 4.34 15.97 22.73
C ASP A 142 3.29 15.06 22.08
N LYS A 143 2.86 15.36 20.84
CA LYS A 143 1.81 14.62 20.12
C LYS A 143 2.29 13.92 18.86
N LYS A 144 3.60 13.97 18.59
CA LYS A 144 4.19 13.30 17.43
C LYS A 144 4.18 11.78 17.63
N ILE A 145 3.80 11.08 16.57
CA ILE A 145 3.92 9.63 16.45
C ILE A 145 5.38 9.32 16.13
N CYS A 146 6.09 8.74 17.10
CA CYS A 146 7.50 8.33 16.97
C CYS A 146 7.63 6.83 16.76
N THR A 147 6.73 6.02 17.31
CA THR A 147 6.69 4.56 17.15
C THR A 147 5.32 4.12 16.64
N VAL A 148 5.29 3.40 15.52
CA VAL A 148 4.06 2.92 14.90
C VAL A 148 4.10 1.41 14.71
N VAL A 149 3.01 0.74 15.07
CA VAL A 149 2.81 -0.69 14.82
C VAL A 149 1.95 -0.87 13.57
N PHE A 150 2.47 -1.64 12.61
CA PHE A 150 1.71 -2.12 11.46
C PHE A 150 1.46 -3.63 11.59
N PRO A 151 0.23 -4.10 11.38
CA PRO A 151 -0.04 -5.50 11.14
C PRO A 151 0.28 -5.87 9.70
N ALA A 152 0.14 -7.16 9.38
CA ALA A 152 0.15 -7.63 8.00
C ALA A 152 -1.05 -7.09 7.21
N MET A 153 -0.78 -6.08 6.37
CA MET A 153 -1.79 -5.40 5.58
C MET A 153 -2.30 -6.33 4.47
N GLY A 154 -3.57 -6.77 4.56
CA GLY A 154 -4.23 -7.57 3.51
C GLY A 154 -4.01 -9.09 3.54
N ALA A 155 -3.21 -9.63 4.47
CA ALA A 155 -2.90 -11.07 4.53
C ALA A 155 -4.10 -11.96 4.91
N GLY A 156 -5.03 -11.45 5.71
CA GLY A 156 -6.21 -12.18 6.20
C GLY A 156 -7.28 -12.41 5.13
N CYS A 157 -8.41 -11.70 5.23
CA CYS A 157 -9.50 -11.80 4.24
C CYS A 157 -9.04 -11.51 2.81
N GLY A 158 -8.03 -10.66 2.66
CA GLY A 158 -7.45 -10.29 1.37
C GLY A 158 -6.69 -11.40 0.66
N ARG A 159 -6.24 -12.44 1.40
CA ARG A 159 -5.45 -13.57 0.92
C ARG A 159 -4.18 -13.20 0.15
N VAL A 160 -3.66 -12.00 0.37
CA VAL A 160 -2.39 -11.57 -0.23
C VAL A 160 -1.27 -12.42 0.38
N THR A 161 -0.39 -12.96 -0.46
CA THR A 161 0.69 -13.82 0.03
C THR A 161 1.65 -13.07 0.96
N PRO A 162 2.26 -13.72 1.97
CA PRO A 162 3.20 -13.07 2.88
C PRO A 162 4.33 -12.32 2.17
N GLU A 163 4.89 -12.90 1.10
CA GLU A 163 5.93 -12.25 0.29
C GLU A 163 5.40 -10.94 -0.34
N SER A 164 4.21 -10.98 -0.96
CA SER A 164 3.60 -9.81 -1.59
C SER A 164 3.27 -8.71 -0.58
N VAL A 165 2.71 -9.07 0.58
CA VAL A 165 2.44 -8.14 1.68
C VAL A 165 3.73 -7.43 2.10
N ALA A 166 4.77 -8.19 2.41
CA ALA A 166 6.04 -7.64 2.88
C ALA A 166 6.72 -6.75 1.82
N ARG A 167 6.73 -7.15 0.54
CA ARG A 167 7.30 -6.32 -0.55
C ARG A 167 6.52 -5.02 -0.76
N GLN A 168 5.18 -5.08 -0.77
CA GLN A 168 4.32 -3.90 -0.93
C GLN A 168 4.49 -2.93 0.24
N MET A 169 4.51 -3.45 1.48
CA MET A 169 4.71 -2.63 2.68
C MET A 169 6.11 -2.00 2.71
N LYS A 170 7.17 -2.74 2.35
CA LYS A 170 8.53 -2.20 2.28
C LYS A 170 8.62 -1.08 1.25
N LEU A 171 8.09 -1.29 0.05
CA LEU A 171 8.12 -0.25 -0.99
C LEU A 171 7.40 1.03 -0.54
N ALA A 172 6.26 0.90 0.15
CA ALA A 172 5.54 2.04 0.73
C ALA A 172 6.38 2.76 1.79
N TRP A 173 7.03 2.03 2.70
CA TRP A 173 7.92 2.58 3.72
C TRP A 173 9.09 3.37 3.10
N LEU A 174 9.81 2.76 2.15
CA LEU A 174 10.92 3.40 1.45
C LEU A 174 10.50 4.69 0.74
N SER A 175 9.29 4.73 0.18
CA SER A 175 8.79 5.92 -0.53
C SER A 175 8.60 7.14 0.37
N ILE A 176 8.51 6.96 1.69
CA ILE A 176 8.30 8.02 2.67
C ILE A 176 9.61 8.43 3.35
N ILE A 177 10.50 7.47 3.64
CA ILE A 177 11.81 7.79 4.25
C ILE A 177 12.82 8.35 3.23
N SER A 178 12.65 8.02 1.94
CA SER A 178 13.50 8.51 0.84
C SER A 178 12.65 9.15 -0.27
N PRO A 179 12.02 10.32 -0.01
CA PRO A 179 11.09 10.93 -0.94
C PRO A 179 11.81 11.49 -2.18
N VAL A 180 11.19 11.28 -3.35
CA VAL A 180 11.62 11.89 -4.61
C VAL A 180 11.51 13.40 -4.55
N GLN A 181 12.55 14.09 -5.01
CA GLN A 181 12.64 15.57 -4.98
C GLN A 181 12.11 16.23 -6.25
N ASN A 182 12.11 15.50 -7.36
CA ASN A 182 11.65 15.97 -8.66
C ASN A 182 10.55 15.04 -9.18
N ILE A 183 9.64 15.56 -10.00
CA ILE A 183 8.56 14.80 -10.62
C ILE A 183 8.79 14.79 -12.13
N SER A 184 8.85 13.59 -12.72
CA SER A 184 9.01 13.35 -14.15
C SER A 184 8.31 12.07 -14.56
N TRP A 185 8.02 11.91 -15.86
CA TRP A 185 7.48 10.66 -16.39
C TRP A 185 8.40 9.47 -16.14
N GLN A 186 9.71 9.66 -16.25
CA GLN A 186 10.68 8.61 -15.96
C GLN A 186 10.54 8.09 -14.52
N GLN A 187 10.41 9.00 -13.54
CA GLN A 187 10.20 8.62 -12.15
C GLN A 187 8.82 7.98 -11.92
N ALA A 188 7.77 8.54 -12.52
CA ALA A 188 6.42 7.97 -12.40
C ALA A 188 6.37 6.52 -12.96
N THR A 189 6.99 6.28 -14.11
CA THR A 189 7.11 4.94 -14.69
C THR A 189 7.96 4.02 -13.81
N ALA A 190 9.07 4.50 -13.25
CA ALA A 190 9.88 3.71 -12.32
C ALA A 190 9.07 3.29 -11.08
N CYS A 191 8.33 4.21 -10.45
CA CYS A 191 7.45 3.88 -9.33
C CYS A 191 6.40 2.83 -9.70
N GLN A 192 5.77 2.96 -10.87
CA GLN A 192 4.80 1.97 -11.35
C GLN A 192 5.43 0.57 -11.51
N VAL A 193 6.65 0.51 -12.06
CA VAL A 193 7.39 -0.75 -12.24
C VAL A 193 7.75 -1.38 -10.90
N GLU A 194 8.21 -0.58 -9.92
CA GLU A 194 8.52 -1.07 -8.58
C GLU A 194 7.29 -1.66 -7.89
N VAL A 195 6.15 -0.97 -7.92
CA VAL A 195 4.88 -1.49 -7.36
C VAL A 195 4.51 -2.80 -8.05
N PHE A 196 4.68 -2.87 -9.38
CA PHE A 196 4.40 -4.12 -10.11
C PHE A 196 5.32 -5.28 -9.70
N ASN A 197 6.58 -4.99 -9.39
CA ASN A 197 7.59 -5.97 -8.98
C ASN A 197 7.44 -6.46 -7.54
N THR A 198 6.53 -5.87 -6.74
CA THR A 198 6.22 -6.35 -5.38
C THR A 198 5.44 -7.67 -5.37
N THR A 199 5.23 -8.32 -6.51
CA THR A 199 4.31 -9.46 -6.73
C THR A 199 2.83 -9.12 -6.61
N ALA A 200 2.48 -7.83 -6.44
CA ALA A 200 1.12 -7.31 -6.48
C ALA A 200 0.34 -7.79 -7.72
N TYR A 201 0.97 -7.88 -8.89
CA TYR A 201 0.30 -8.29 -10.14
C TYR A 201 0.90 -9.54 -10.79
N CYS A 202 2.07 -9.97 -10.31
CA CYS A 202 2.85 -11.04 -10.90
C CYS A 202 3.26 -12.03 -9.79
N PRO A 203 2.60 -13.19 -9.68
CA PRO A 203 3.03 -14.20 -8.72
C PRO A 203 4.49 -14.60 -9.02
N SER A 204 5.25 -14.94 -7.97
CA SER A 204 6.68 -15.27 -8.07
C SER A 204 6.99 -16.59 -8.80
N THR A 205 5.98 -17.22 -9.41
CA THR A 205 6.07 -18.47 -10.15
C THR A 205 6.81 -18.32 -11.49
N THR A 206 7.55 -19.36 -11.90
CA THR A 206 8.33 -19.41 -13.16
C THR A 206 7.49 -19.15 -14.41
N CYS A 207 6.19 -19.44 -14.35
CA CYS A 207 5.21 -19.03 -15.35
C CYS A 207 4.15 -18.16 -14.67
N CYS A 208 3.99 -16.91 -15.11
CA CYS A 208 2.87 -16.08 -14.68
C CYS A 208 1.60 -16.50 -15.44
N PRO A 209 0.51 -16.86 -14.72
CA PRO A 209 -0.76 -17.23 -15.36
C PRO A 209 -1.41 -16.06 -16.10
N ASN A 210 -0.98 -14.83 -15.80
CA ASN A 210 -1.44 -13.63 -16.48
C ASN A 210 -0.57 -13.25 -17.69
N ALA A 211 0.55 -13.93 -17.94
CA ALA A 211 1.40 -13.65 -19.09
C ALA A 211 0.95 -14.47 -20.31
N SER A 212 0.72 -13.80 -21.44
CA SER A 212 0.42 -14.44 -22.72
C SER A 212 1.34 -13.92 -23.81
N THR A 213 2.12 -14.82 -24.39
CA THR A 213 3.00 -14.53 -25.53
C THR A 213 2.26 -14.81 -26.83
N ARG A 214 2.23 -13.82 -27.74
CA ARG A 214 1.62 -13.97 -29.07
C ARG A 214 2.60 -13.52 -30.14
N TYR A 215 2.57 -14.21 -31.28
CA TYR A 215 3.29 -13.82 -32.48
C TYR A 215 2.67 -12.54 -33.06
N ILE A 216 3.50 -11.56 -33.41
CA ILE A 216 3.06 -10.26 -33.95
C ILE A 216 3.52 -10.01 -35.40
N GLY A 217 4.15 -10.99 -36.05
CA GLY A 217 4.66 -10.88 -37.41
C GLY A 217 6.19 -10.76 -37.47
N PHE A 218 6.78 -11.01 -38.64
CA PHE A 218 8.22 -10.83 -38.92
C PHE A 218 9.21 -11.61 -38.05
N GLY A 219 8.75 -12.62 -37.31
CA GLY A 219 9.59 -13.38 -36.37
C GLY A 219 9.43 -12.91 -34.93
N ASP A 220 8.75 -11.80 -34.71
CA ASP A 220 8.63 -11.17 -33.40
C ASP A 220 7.49 -11.74 -32.59
N TYR A 221 7.74 -11.85 -31.29
CA TYR A 221 6.76 -12.23 -30.27
C TYR A 221 6.63 -11.10 -29.25
N ARG A 222 5.41 -10.91 -28.74
CA ARG A 222 5.15 -9.99 -27.64
C ARG A 222 4.44 -10.71 -26.51
N THR A 223 5.02 -10.61 -25.31
CA THR A 223 4.34 -11.01 -24.08
C THR A 223 3.48 -9.86 -23.58
N THR A 224 2.22 -10.14 -23.31
CA THR A 224 1.24 -9.20 -22.74
C THR A 224 0.75 -9.73 -21.40
N CYS A 225 0.37 -8.82 -20.50
CA CYS A 225 -0.26 -9.17 -19.23
C CYS A 225 -1.78 -9.08 -19.38
N SER A 226 -2.50 -10.18 -19.18
CA SER A 226 -3.96 -10.24 -19.26
C SER A 226 -4.67 -9.39 -18.20
N ARG A 227 -3.98 -9.07 -17.09
CA ARG A 227 -4.51 -8.18 -16.03
C ARG A 227 -4.47 -6.71 -16.41
N THR A 228 -3.40 -6.26 -17.07
CA THR A 228 -3.19 -4.84 -17.40
C THR A 228 -3.52 -4.50 -18.85
N GLY A 229 -3.57 -5.51 -19.73
CA GLY A 229 -3.65 -5.34 -21.18
C GLY A 229 -2.37 -4.75 -21.82
N GLN A 230 -1.33 -4.50 -21.02
CA GLN A 230 -0.08 -3.88 -21.46
C GLN A 230 0.99 -4.93 -21.78
N PRO A 231 2.07 -4.55 -22.51
CA PRO A 231 3.26 -5.39 -22.61
C PRO A 231 3.74 -5.85 -21.24
N CYS A 232 4.10 -7.12 -21.12
CA CYS A 232 4.61 -7.66 -19.87
C CYS A 232 5.96 -7.01 -19.55
N ILE A 233 6.04 -6.31 -18.42
CA ILE A 233 7.26 -5.63 -17.98
C ILE A 233 8.19 -6.54 -17.17
N SER A 234 7.76 -7.76 -16.85
CA SER A 234 8.58 -8.75 -16.15
C SER A 234 9.57 -9.38 -17.12
N LEU A 235 10.87 -9.13 -16.90
CA LEU A 235 11.96 -9.71 -17.71
C LEU A 235 11.91 -11.25 -17.77
N LYS A 236 11.35 -11.92 -16.75
CA LYS A 236 11.21 -13.38 -16.70
C LYS A 236 10.20 -13.93 -17.71
N HIS A 237 9.26 -13.11 -18.16
CA HIS A 237 8.18 -13.50 -19.06
C HIS A 237 8.30 -12.87 -20.45
N GLN A 238 9.21 -11.91 -20.63
CA GLN A 238 9.45 -11.34 -21.94
C GLN A 238 10.00 -12.41 -22.88
N ALA A 239 9.48 -12.47 -24.10
CA ALA A 239 10.16 -13.16 -25.19
C ALA A 239 11.53 -12.48 -25.38
N ASP A 240 12.57 -13.26 -25.68
CA ASP A 240 13.99 -12.87 -25.64
C ASP A 240 14.35 -11.60 -26.46
N ASP A 241 13.45 -11.12 -27.32
CA ASP A 241 13.68 -10.01 -28.26
C ASP A 241 13.03 -8.66 -27.87
N VAL A 242 12.43 -8.49 -26.69
CA VAL A 242 11.73 -7.22 -26.31
C VAL A 242 12.65 -6.15 -25.69
N LEU A 243 13.98 -6.27 -25.80
CA LEU A 243 14.89 -5.15 -25.49
C LEU A 243 15.01 -4.19 -26.69
N SER A 244 13.93 -3.51 -27.04
CA SER A 244 13.94 -2.36 -27.96
C SER A 244 12.68 -1.53 -27.78
N GLY A 245 12.65 -0.73 -26.71
CA GLY A 245 11.49 0.10 -26.42
C GLY A 245 11.70 1.03 -25.25
N ALA A 246 12.85 1.72 -25.19
CA ALA A 246 12.88 2.99 -24.50
C ALA A 246 11.73 3.83 -25.05
N TYR A 247 10.92 4.42 -24.17
CA TYR A 247 9.89 5.37 -24.53
C TYR A 247 10.59 6.62 -25.12
N GLN A 248 11.04 6.52 -26.37
CA GLN A 248 11.48 7.67 -27.15
C GLN A 248 10.23 8.43 -27.53
N GLN A 249 10.00 9.50 -26.79
CA GLN A 249 9.09 10.57 -27.15
C GLN A 249 9.41 10.97 -28.60
N ARG A 250 8.57 10.58 -29.55
CA ARG A 250 8.59 11.20 -30.88
C ARG A 250 8.01 12.58 -30.70
N ASP A 251 8.89 13.56 -30.57
CA ASP A 251 8.58 14.94 -30.93
C ASP A 251 8.01 14.93 -32.35
N SER A 252 6.69 15.09 -32.44
CA SER A 252 6.04 15.47 -33.68
C SER A 252 5.12 16.63 -33.34
N HIS A 253 5.65 17.83 -33.59
CA HIS A 253 4.87 19.03 -33.81
C HIS A 253 3.70 18.72 -34.74
N THR A 254 2.51 18.57 -34.15
CA THR A 254 1.26 18.71 -34.91
C THR A 254 0.25 19.36 -33.98
N GLN A 255 0.01 20.63 -34.24
CA GLN A 255 -1.05 21.43 -33.65
C GLN A 255 -2.39 20.68 -33.72
N TYR A 256 -3.01 20.46 -32.57
CA TYR A 256 -4.47 20.42 -32.49
C TYR A 256 -4.91 21.27 -31.30
N ASN A 257 -5.18 22.53 -31.63
CA ASN A 257 -5.97 23.46 -30.81
C ASN A 257 -7.39 22.90 -30.69
N ILE A 258 -7.78 22.39 -29.52
CA ILE A 258 -9.20 22.27 -29.18
C ILE A 258 -9.36 22.48 -27.67
N TRP A 259 -9.31 23.73 -27.18
CA TRP A 259 -9.94 24.17 -25.93
C TRP A 259 -10.09 25.70 -25.93
N HIS A 260 -11.08 26.22 -26.65
CA HIS A 260 -11.63 27.55 -26.37
C HIS A 260 -13.13 27.53 -26.67
N SER A 261 -13.96 27.45 -25.63
CA SER A 261 -15.08 28.36 -25.40
C SER A 261 -15.95 27.87 -24.23
N TYR A 262 -15.77 28.50 -23.08
CA TYR A 262 -16.90 28.88 -22.24
C TYR A 262 -16.77 30.38 -22.01
N SER A 263 -17.81 31.15 -22.36
CA SER A 263 -18.40 32.21 -21.52
C SER A 263 -19.22 33.24 -22.34
N LEU A 264 -20.48 33.41 -21.92
CA LEU A 264 -21.31 34.62 -21.91
C LEU A 264 -21.78 35.26 -23.24
N ARG A 265 -23.07 35.06 -23.53
CA ARG A 265 -24.08 36.15 -23.60
C ARG A 265 -25.39 35.66 -23.00
#